data_AF-I2CS28-F1
#
_entry.id   AF-I2CS28-F1
#
_cell.length_a   1.000
_cell.length_b   1.000
_cell.length_c   1.000
_cell.angle_alpha   90.00
_cell.angle_beta   90.00
_cell.angle_gamma   90.00
#
_symmetry.space_group_name_H-M   'P 1'
#
loop_
_entity.id
_entity.type
_entity.pdbx_description
1 polymer ?
#
loop_
_entity_poly.entity_id
_entity_poly.type
_entity_poly.pdbx_seq_one_letter_code
_entity_poly.pdbx_strand_id
1 'polypeptide(L)'
;MATSRLIQDPAALAKADDGEYALAFARIENHFFVHRGWFPHEDWILKNVHKIRHIPTVIVQGRYDSVCPARSAWDLFKAFP
;
A
#
# COMPACT_ATOMS: atom_id res chain seq x y z
N MET A 1 -2.25 4.51 11.75
CA MET A 1 -3.19 3.36 11.85
C MET A 1 -4.66 3.76 11.91
N ALA A 2 -5.01 4.89 12.52
CA ALA A 2 -6.40 5.33 12.59
C ALA A 2 -7.08 5.53 11.22
N THR A 3 -6.31 5.77 10.17
CA THR A 3 -6.82 6.02 8.80
C THR A 3 -6.85 4.78 7.91
N SER A 4 -6.32 3.65 8.40
CA SER A 4 -6.14 2.43 7.60
C SER A 4 -7.37 1.51 7.63
N ARG A 5 -8.35 1.76 8.51
CA ARG A 5 -9.58 0.98 8.64
C ARG A 5 -10.78 1.90 8.80
N LEU A 6 -11.91 1.50 8.20
CA LEU A 6 -13.18 2.23 8.40
C LEU A 6 -13.65 2.13 9.86
N ILE A 7 -13.61 0.92 10.41
CA ILE A 7 -13.91 0.66 11.82
C ILE A 7 -12.58 0.61 12.56
N GLN A 8 -12.45 1.48 13.57
CA GLN A 8 -11.24 1.59 14.37
C GLN A 8 -11.02 0.32 15.21
N ASP A 9 -9.76 -0.12 15.27
CA ASP A 9 -9.33 -1.23 16.11
C ASP A 9 -8.50 -0.67 17.27
N PRO A 10 -9.02 -0.70 18.51
CA PRO A 10 -8.33 -0.16 19.67
C PRO A 10 -6.94 -0.78 19.90
N ALA A 11 -6.77 -2.07 19.61
CA ALA A 11 -5.48 -2.74 19.78
C ALA A 11 -4.44 -2.26 18.75
N ALA A 12 -4.88 -2.02 17.52
CA ALA A 12 -4.02 -1.44 16.49
C ALA A 12 -3.60 -0.01 16.83
N LEU A 13 -4.51 0.80 17.37
CA LEU A 13 -4.21 2.16 17.84
C LEU A 13 -3.19 2.14 18.97
N ALA A 14 -3.40 1.32 19.99
CA ALA A 14 -2.48 1.20 21.12
C ALA A 14 -1.06 0.78 20.68
N LYS A 15 -0.95 -0.13 19.70
CA LYS A 15 0.33 -0.49 19.11
C LYS A 15 0.99 0.67 18.35
N ALA A 16 0.20 1.48 17.66
CA ALA A 16 0.72 2.65 16.93
C ALA A 16 1.25 3.74 17.87
N ASP A 17 0.72 3.83 19.09
CA ASP A 17 1.14 4.79 20.11
C ASP A 17 2.41 4.35 20.85
N ASP A 18 2.87 3.11 20.67
CA ASP A 18 4.17 2.65 21.18
C ASP A 18 5.32 3.35 20.45
N GLY A 19 6.13 4.11 21.19
CA GLY A 19 7.14 5.00 20.63
C GLY A 19 8.29 4.28 19.91
N GLU A 20 8.71 3.12 20.42
CA GLU A 20 9.78 2.33 19.77
C GLU A 20 9.29 1.74 18.44
N TYR A 21 8.09 1.17 18.43
CA TYR A 21 7.45 0.70 17.21
C TYR A 21 7.23 1.83 16.21
N ALA A 22 6.67 2.97 16.65
CA ALA A 22 6.37 4.11 15.80
C ALA A 22 7.64 4.69 15.15
N LEU A 23 8.74 4.81 15.90
CA LEU A 23 10.00 5.32 15.38
C LEU A 23 10.60 4.39 14.32
N ALA A 24 10.63 3.09 14.59
CA ALA A 24 11.13 2.11 13.63
C ALA A 24 10.28 2.10 12.35
N PHE A 25 8.96 2.08 12.50
CA PHE A 25 8.00 2.10 11.40
C PHE A 25 8.16 3.38 10.54
N ALA A 26 8.14 4.55 11.17
CA ALA A 26 8.24 5.84 10.48
C ALA A 26 9.56 5.99 9.71
N ARG A 27 10.69 5.54 10.29
CA ARG A 27 11.99 5.61 9.61
C ARG A 27 12.03 4.74 8.36
N ILE A 28 11.52 3.52 8.44
CA ILE A 28 11.54 2.59 7.30
C ILE A 28 10.58 3.08 6.22
N GLU A 29 9.33 3.43 6.56
CA GLU A 29 8.37 3.96 5.59
C GLU A 29 8.88 5.23 4.91
N ASN A 30 9.31 6.22 5.70
CA ASN A 30 9.82 7.47 5.16
C ASN A 30 11.01 7.22 4.23
N HIS A 31 11.92 6.33 4.60
CA HIS A 31 13.07 5.97 3.77
C HIS A 31 12.63 5.42 2.39
N PHE A 32 11.64 4.53 2.33
CA PHE A 32 11.13 4.03 1.04
C PHE A 32 10.41 5.12 0.24
N PHE A 33 9.63 5.97 0.91
CA PHE A 33 8.86 7.03 0.24
C PHE A 33 9.76 8.10 -0.37
N VAL A 34 10.76 8.60 0.36
CA VAL A 34 11.65 9.65 -0.16
C VAL A 34 12.52 9.16 -1.32
N HIS A 35 12.79 7.85 -1.39
CA HIS A 35 13.51 7.21 -2.50
C HIS A 35 12.59 6.67 -3.61
N ARG A 36 11.27 6.91 -3.52
CA ARG A 36 10.27 6.44 -4.51
C ARG A 36 10.36 4.93 -4.77
N GLY A 37 10.67 4.15 -3.73
CA GLY A 37 10.86 2.70 -3.83
C GLY A 37 12.00 2.26 -4.75
N TRP A 38 12.94 3.16 -5.10
CA TRP A 38 14.03 2.92 -6.06
C TRP A 38 13.55 2.49 -7.45
N PHE A 39 12.30 2.78 -7.80
CA PHE A 39 11.80 2.49 -9.14
C PHE A 39 12.32 3.51 -10.15
N PRO A 40 12.64 3.10 -11.39
CA PRO A 40 13.07 4.02 -12.45
C PRO A 40 12.05 5.12 -12.78
N HIS A 41 10.76 4.86 -12.57
CA HIS A 41 9.65 5.81 -12.78
C HIS A 41 8.41 5.39 -11.97
N GLU A 42 7.47 6.30 -11.75
CA GLU A 42 6.35 6.12 -10.81
C GLU A 42 5.36 5.00 -11.19
N ASP A 43 5.16 4.77 -12.48
CA ASP A 43 4.25 3.74 -13.01
C ASP A 43 4.97 2.42 -13.38
N TRP A 44 6.20 2.22 -12.87
CA TRP A 44 7.03 1.07 -13.23
C TRP A 44 6.36 -0.26 -12.95
N ILE A 45 5.68 -0.42 -11.81
CA ILE A 45 4.97 -1.67 -11.49
C ILE A 45 3.88 -1.95 -12.55
N LEU A 46 2.99 -0.99 -12.81
CA LEU A 46 1.88 -1.16 -13.77
C LEU A 46 2.37 -1.48 -15.18
N LYS A 47 3.43 -0.82 -15.65
CA LYS A 47 4.05 -1.10 -16.96
C LYS A 47 4.66 -2.49 -17.06
N ASN A 48 5.05 -3.09 -15.92
CA ASN A 48 5.70 -4.39 -15.86
C ASN A 48 4.76 -5.55 -15.49
N VAL A 49 3.46 -5.30 -15.29
CA VAL A 49 2.45 -6.32 -14.94
C VAL A 49 2.42 -7.49 -15.92
N HIS A 50 2.68 -7.24 -17.21
CA HIS A 50 2.73 -8.28 -18.25
C HIS A 50 3.65 -9.46 -17.89
N LYS A 51 4.70 -9.24 -17.08
CA LYS A 51 5.65 -10.26 -16.65
C LYS A 51 5.03 -11.33 -15.74
N ILE A 52 3.95 -11.00 -15.04
CA ILE A 52 3.32 -11.87 -14.04
C ILE A 52 1.89 -12.29 -14.40
N ARG A 53 1.40 -11.96 -15.61
CA ARG A 53 0.01 -12.22 -16.01
C ARG A 53 -0.42 -13.68 -15.97
N HIS A 54 0.52 -14.60 -16.05
CA HIS A 54 0.27 -16.04 -15.97
C HIS A 54 -0.06 -16.53 -14.55
N ILE A 55 0.10 -15.69 -13.52
CA ILE A 55 -0.16 -16.04 -12.13
C ILE A 55 -1.64 -15.75 -11.81
N PRO A 56 -2.41 -16.76 -11.36
CA PRO A 56 -3.78 -16.54 -10.87
C PRO A 56 -3.78 -15.51 -9.74
N THR A 57 -4.53 -14.42 -9.93
CA THR A 57 -4.48 -13.26 -9.04
C THR A 57 -5.89 -12.81 -8.65
N VAL A 58 -6.08 -12.49 -7.38
CA VAL A 58 -7.30 -11.87 -6.84
C VAL A 58 -6.93 -10.51 -6.25
N ILE A 59 -7.65 -9.46 -6.65
CA ILE A 59 -7.46 -8.10 -6.15
C ILE A 59 -8.56 -7.79 -5.13
N VAL A 60 -8.21 -7.55 -3.88
CA VAL A 60 -9.14 -7.15 -2.81
C VAL A 60 -8.83 -5.72 -2.40
N GLN A 61 -9.82 -4.83 -2.51
CA GLN A 61 -9.66 -3.41 -2.21
C GLN A 61 -10.83 -2.88 -1.38
N GLY A 62 -10.52 -2.18 -0.28
CA GLY A 62 -11.52 -1.52 0.55
C GLY A 62 -12.12 -0.29 -0.15
N ARG A 63 -13.45 -0.13 -0.10
CA ARG A 63 -14.15 1.02 -0.69
C ARG A 63 -13.69 2.36 -0.11
N TYR A 64 -13.43 2.39 1.20
CA TYR A 64 -13.08 3.60 1.95
C TYR A 64 -11.61 3.61 2.40
N ASP A 65 -10.74 2.89 1.69
CA ASP A 65 -9.30 2.95 1.94
C ASP A 65 -8.78 4.35 1.55
N SER A 66 -8.40 5.12 2.57
CA SER A 66 -7.87 6.49 2.41
C SER A 66 -6.35 6.52 2.25
N VAL A 67 -5.66 5.42 2.59
CA VAL A 67 -4.20 5.31 2.55
C VAL A 67 -3.77 4.94 1.13
N CYS A 68 -4.40 3.91 0.58
CA CYS A 68 -4.19 3.43 -0.78
C CYS A 68 -5.52 3.52 -1.55
N PRO A 69 -5.83 4.65 -2.20
CA PRO A 69 -7.12 4.84 -2.84
C PRO A 69 -7.45 3.75 -3.87
N ALA A 70 -8.73 3.41 -3.99
CA ALA A 70 -9.21 2.33 -4.86
C ALA A 70 -8.83 2.50 -6.35
N ARG A 71 -8.44 3.71 -6.77
CA ARG A 71 -7.90 3.99 -8.10
C ARG A 71 -6.73 3.05 -8.44
N SER A 72 -5.79 2.83 -7.50
CA SER A 72 -4.61 2.00 -7.76
C SER A 72 -4.97 0.54 -8.05
N ALA A 73 -5.92 -0.02 -7.29
CA ALA A 73 -6.43 -1.38 -7.53
C ALA A 73 -7.17 -1.49 -8.87
N TRP A 74 -7.95 -0.47 -9.24
CA TRP A 74 -8.65 -0.41 -10.53
C TRP A 74 -7.68 -0.29 -11.71
N ASP A 75 -6.64 0.52 -11.58
CA ASP A 75 -5.61 0.67 -12.60
C ASP A 75 -4.81 -0.63 -12.79
N LEU A 76 -4.52 -1.36 -11.69
CA LEU A 76 -3.95 -2.70 -11.77
C LEU A 76 -4.88 -3.68 -12.48
N PHE A 77 -6.16 -3.73 -12.12
CA PHE A 77 -7.15 -4.61 -12.76
C PHE A 77 -7.23 -4.39 -14.27
N LYS A 78 -7.27 -3.14 -14.74
CA LYS A 78 -7.25 -2.82 -16.19
C LYS A 78 -5.96 -3.26 -16.88
N ALA A 79 -4.83 -3.18 -16.19
CA ALA A 79 -3.53 -3.59 -16.71
C ALA A 79 -3.28 -5.10 -16.61
N PHE A 80 -4.14 -5.84 -15.89
CA PHE A 80 -4.03 -7.26 -15.57
C PHE A 80 -5.31 -8.05 -15.93
N PRO A 81 -5.74 -8.05 -17.20
CA PRO A 81 -6.74 -8.98 -17.70
C PRO A 81 -6.17 -10.38 -17.93
#